data_AF-A0A3B9M6T8-F1
#
_entry.id   AF-A0A3B9M6T8-F1
#
_cell.length_a   1.000
_cell.length_b   1.000
_cell.length_c   1.000
_cell.angle_alpha   90.00
_cell.angle_beta   90.00
_cell.angle_gamma   90.00
#
_symmetry.space_group_name_H-M   'P 1'
#
loop_
_entity.id
_entity.type
_entity.pdbx_description
1 polymer ?
#
loop_
_entity_poly.entity_id
_entity_poly.type
_entity_poly.pdbx_seq_one_letter_code
_entity_poly.pdbx_strand_id
1 'polypeptide(L)'
;MQRIGVDAVSVERIALAVKRSGRGFLNKVYTPAELAYTGTNSERLAGRWAAKEAVIKCFDGTGICFPRRRIEVLPGPAGAPRVRLLGDHRGARVEVSITHHSGLAVATSHLEMPDIADILLPAPEAVILPDRPRDAHKGTFGTVVVLAGSLGFTGAAYLAGTGAARAGAGLVRLLVAETIYPILAAKCTEVMATPVQEVAPGAVGHAAYDSVLRQLATAEVGVIGPGLGRDRSTWRLILDLAVHAECPLVLDADALNALADSARKKTRLGNNRILTPHPGEMARLLGTTIEAIQADRAGAARRAAKEWGAIIVLKGAHTLVAHPDGRLSEDPHEVPALASGGTGDVLSGVIAALIAQGSDPYAAAVSGVYVHAAAGRRISQRLGDSGLLASDLLPELPLVMHALRQGGL
;
A
#
# COMPACT_ATOMS: atom_id res chain seq x y z
N MET A 1 -6.77 -12.66 12.78
CA MET A 1 -7.87 -12.09 13.63
C MET A 1 -8.69 -13.18 14.34
N GLN A 2 -8.98 -13.01 15.65
CA GLN A 2 -9.85 -13.91 16.44
C GLN A 2 -11.16 -13.23 16.86
N ARG A 3 -12.29 -13.96 16.81
CA ARG A 3 -13.62 -13.45 17.20
C ARG A 3 -14.47 -14.54 17.84
N ILE A 4 -15.38 -14.13 18.71
CA ILE A 4 -16.32 -15.03 19.39
C ILE A 4 -17.75 -14.61 19.09
N GLY A 5 -18.60 -15.59 18.78
CA GLY A 5 -20.03 -15.40 18.62
C GLY A 5 -20.80 -16.35 19.53
N VAL A 6 -21.93 -15.88 20.06
CA VAL A 6 -22.77 -16.65 20.97
C VAL A 6 -24.23 -16.50 20.56
N ASP A 7 -24.98 -17.58 20.55
CA ASP A 7 -26.42 -17.55 20.34
C ASP A 7 -27.16 -18.61 21.16
N ALA A 8 -28.44 -18.33 21.43
CA ALA A 8 -29.33 -19.21 22.17
C ALA A 8 -30.72 -19.19 21.53
N VAL A 9 -31.33 -20.37 21.37
CA VAL A 9 -32.67 -20.51 20.80
C VAL A 9 -33.50 -21.53 21.57
N SER A 10 -34.80 -21.24 21.70
CA SER A 10 -35.77 -22.20 22.23
C SER A 10 -36.00 -23.35 21.24
N VAL A 11 -35.89 -24.59 21.74
CA VAL A 11 -36.22 -25.81 20.98
C VAL A 11 -37.67 -25.79 20.53
N GLU A 12 -38.57 -25.36 21.41
CA GLU A 12 -40.00 -25.23 21.10
C GLU A 12 -40.25 -24.22 19.97
N ARG A 13 -39.54 -23.09 19.97
CA ARG A 13 -39.64 -22.08 18.91
C ARG A 13 -39.27 -22.68 17.54
N ILE A 14 -38.24 -23.52 17.49
CA ILE A 14 -37.83 -24.21 16.26
C ILE A 14 -38.87 -25.27 15.86
N ALA A 15 -39.38 -26.04 16.80
CA ALA A 15 -40.45 -27.02 16.55
C ALA A 15 -41.70 -26.34 15.95
N LEU A 16 -42.12 -25.21 16.51
CA LEU A 16 -43.24 -24.41 16.01
C LEU A 16 -42.97 -23.85 14.60
N ALA A 17 -41.75 -23.36 14.34
CA ALA A 17 -41.37 -22.87 13.02
C ALA A 17 -41.42 -23.98 11.95
N VAL A 18 -40.95 -25.19 12.29
CA VAL A 18 -41.05 -26.36 11.40
C VAL A 18 -42.50 -26.76 11.18
N LYS A 19 -43.33 -26.80 12.23
CA LYS A 19 -44.75 -27.12 12.12
C LYS A 19 -45.50 -26.12 11.24
N ARG A 20 -45.20 -24.83 11.36
CA ARG A 20 -45.89 -23.75 10.63
C ARG A 20 -45.46 -23.64 9.16
N SER A 21 -44.17 -23.79 8.88
CA SER A 21 -43.59 -23.44 7.59
C SER A 21 -42.96 -24.63 6.85
N GLY A 22 -42.97 -25.82 7.47
CA GLY A 22 -42.62 -27.09 6.87
C GLY A 22 -41.24 -27.10 6.18
N ARG A 23 -41.21 -27.74 5.01
CA ARG A 23 -39.99 -27.88 4.20
C ARG A 23 -39.40 -26.55 3.73
N GLY A 24 -40.19 -25.49 3.56
CA GLY A 24 -39.69 -24.19 3.12
C GLY A 24 -38.73 -23.57 4.13
N PHE A 25 -39.09 -23.62 5.42
CA PHE A 25 -38.22 -23.17 6.51
C PHE A 25 -36.95 -24.04 6.62
N LEU A 26 -37.13 -25.36 6.67
CA LEU A 26 -36.01 -26.30 6.81
C LEU A 26 -35.00 -26.12 5.69
N ASN A 27 -35.49 -26.07 4.46
CA ASN A 27 -34.66 -25.88 3.29
C ASN A 27 -33.94 -24.55 3.39
N LYS A 28 -34.56 -23.42 3.76
CA LYS A 28 -33.88 -22.11 3.81
C LYS A 28 -32.70 -22.04 4.80
N VAL A 29 -32.67 -22.90 5.81
CA VAL A 29 -31.77 -22.79 6.97
C VAL A 29 -30.69 -23.86 6.97
N TYR A 30 -31.06 -25.10 6.69
CA TYR A 30 -30.20 -26.28 6.85
C TYR A 30 -29.71 -26.80 5.48
N THR A 31 -28.51 -27.37 5.45
CA THR A 31 -27.99 -28.06 4.28
C THR A 31 -28.66 -29.43 4.13
N PRO A 32 -28.64 -30.04 2.93
CA PRO A 32 -29.13 -31.41 2.75
C PRO A 32 -28.48 -32.43 3.69
N ALA A 33 -27.18 -32.30 3.96
CA ALA A 33 -26.46 -33.20 4.85
C ALA A 33 -26.88 -33.03 6.32
N GLU A 34 -27.12 -31.79 6.76
CA GLU A 34 -27.68 -31.53 8.09
C GLU A 34 -29.06 -32.16 8.23
N LEU A 35 -29.95 -31.96 7.25
CA LEU A 35 -31.30 -32.54 7.29
C LEU A 35 -31.29 -34.06 7.31
N ALA A 36 -30.36 -34.69 6.57
CA ALA A 36 -30.16 -36.14 6.61
C ALA A 36 -29.74 -36.62 8.01
N TYR A 37 -28.92 -35.84 8.72
CA TYR A 37 -28.45 -36.17 10.07
C TYR A 37 -29.48 -35.86 11.17
N THR A 38 -30.15 -34.70 11.10
CA THR A 38 -31.08 -34.25 12.14
C THR A 38 -32.46 -34.91 12.01
N GLY A 39 -32.87 -35.28 10.80
CA GLY A 39 -34.24 -35.67 10.51
C GLY A 39 -35.23 -34.61 10.98
N THR A 40 -36.25 -35.04 11.73
CA THR A 40 -37.28 -34.17 12.33
C THR A 40 -37.03 -33.84 13.81
N ASN A 41 -35.85 -34.18 14.36
CA ASN A 41 -35.56 -33.95 15.78
C ASN A 41 -35.34 -32.45 16.06
N SER A 42 -36.28 -31.85 16.79
CA SER A 42 -36.30 -30.42 17.10
C SER A 42 -35.10 -29.95 17.93
N GLU A 43 -34.58 -30.76 18.86
CA GLU A 43 -33.39 -30.40 19.64
C GLU A 43 -32.16 -30.32 18.77
N ARG A 44 -31.97 -31.31 17.88
CA ARG A 44 -30.85 -31.31 16.94
C ARG A 44 -30.92 -30.13 15.99
N LEU A 45 -32.11 -29.84 15.44
CA LEU A 45 -32.35 -28.68 14.59
C LEU A 45 -32.04 -27.37 15.33
N ALA A 46 -32.54 -27.21 16.56
CA ALA A 46 -32.29 -26.03 17.38
C ALA A 46 -30.80 -25.83 17.71
N GLY A 47 -30.07 -26.90 17.98
CA GLY A 47 -28.62 -26.85 18.18
C GLY A 47 -27.87 -26.31 16.95
N ARG A 48 -28.26 -26.73 15.75
CA ARG A 48 -27.64 -26.25 14.50
C ARG A 48 -28.07 -24.83 14.17
N TRP A 49 -29.30 -24.45 14.51
CA TRP A 49 -29.73 -23.05 14.40
C TRP A 49 -28.84 -22.14 15.25
N ALA A 50 -28.72 -22.43 16.56
CA ALA A 50 -27.89 -21.63 17.46
C ALA A 50 -26.43 -21.60 16.99
N ALA A 51 -25.87 -22.74 16.56
CA ALA A 51 -24.52 -22.80 16.01
C ALA A 51 -24.35 -21.89 14.80
N LYS A 52 -25.27 -21.94 13.82
CA LYS A 52 -25.20 -21.08 12.63
C LYS A 52 -25.28 -19.60 12.98
N GLU A 53 -26.16 -19.21 13.91
CA GLU A 53 -26.23 -17.82 14.39
C GLU A 53 -24.94 -17.37 15.08
N ALA A 54 -24.39 -18.22 15.95
CA ALA A 54 -23.13 -17.94 16.63
C ALA A 54 -21.98 -17.76 15.62
N VAL A 55 -21.92 -18.60 14.57
CA VAL A 55 -20.95 -18.43 13.47
C VAL A 55 -21.19 -17.12 12.72
N ILE A 56 -22.44 -16.77 12.38
CA ILE A 56 -22.75 -15.51 11.67
C ILE A 56 -22.26 -14.30 12.46
N LYS A 57 -22.51 -14.27 13.78
CA LYS A 57 -22.04 -13.17 14.65
C LYS A 57 -20.52 -13.04 14.71
N CYS A 58 -19.77 -14.13 14.49
CA CYS A 58 -18.32 -14.04 14.38
C CYS A 58 -17.87 -13.21 13.17
N PHE A 59 -18.68 -13.16 12.11
CA PHE A 59 -18.38 -12.41 10.88
C PHE A 59 -18.88 -10.96 10.89
N ASP A 60 -19.61 -10.52 11.91
CA ASP A 60 -20.11 -9.15 12.01
C ASP A 60 -18.95 -8.14 11.98
N GLY A 61 -18.97 -7.15 11.09
CA GLY A 61 -17.87 -6.18 10.99
C GLY A 61 -16.56 -6.73 10.38
N THR A 62 -16.58 -7.91 9.77
CA THR A 62 -15.47 -8.43 8.94
C THR A 62 -15.62 -8.07 7.45
N GLY A 63 -16.77 -7.51 7.06
CA GLY A 63 -17.14 -7.27 5.66
C GLY A 63 -17.65 -8.51 4.92
N ILE A 64 -17.61 -9.69 5.56
CA ILE A 64 -18.11 -10.94 4.99
C ILE A 64 -19.53 -11.21 5.51
N CYS A 65 -20.49 -11.42 4.61
CA CYS A 65 -21.83 -11.89 4.96
C CYS A 65 -21.96 -13.38 4.63
N PHE A 66 -22.19 -14.22 5.64
CA PHE A 66 -22.33 -15.67 5.45
C PHE A 66 -23.79 -16.12 5.63
N PRO A 67 -24.48 -16.53 4.55
CA PRO A 67 -25.84 -17.06 4.68
C PRO A 67 -25.86 -18.37 5.48
N ARG A 68 -26.88 -18.57 6.32
CA ARG A 68 -27.08 -19.80 7.13
C ARG A 68 -26.91 -21.10 6.34
N ARG A 69 -27.39 -21.13 5.09
CA ARG A 69 -27.30 -22.29 4.17
C ARG A 69 -25.88 -22.65 3.74
N ARG A 70 -24.93 -21.74 3.91
CA ARG A 70 -23.51 -21.93 3.61
C ARG A 70 -22.68 -22.23 4.85
N ILE A 71 -23.32 -22.40 6.00
CA ILE A 71 -22.68 -22.84 7.23
C ILE A 71 -23.24 -24.23 7.50
N GLU A 72 -22.42 -25.26 7.46
CA GLU A 72 -22.85 -26.63 7.71
C GLU A 72 -22.31 -27.11 9.05
N VAL A 73 -23.17 -27.66 9.91
CA VAL A 73 -22.79 -28.10 11.26
C VAL A 73 -23.14 -29.58 11.47
N LEU A 74 -22.12 -30.42 11.34
CA LEU A 74 -22.23 -31.89 11.41
C LEU A 74 -21.34 -32.46 12.52
N PRO A 75 -21.65 -33.64 13.08
CA PRO A 75 -20.72 -34.31 14.00
C PRO A 75 -19.42 -34.71 13.28
N GLY A 76 -18.29 -34.49 13.96
CA GLY A 76 -16.99 -34.99 13.56
C GLY A 76 -16.75 -36.44 13.98
N PRO A 77 -15.55 -36.99 13.69
CA PRO A 77 -15.21 -38.40 13.95
C PRO A 77 -15.38 -38.85 15.41
N ALA A 78 -15.16 -37.93 16.36
CA ALA A 78 -15.31 -38.18 17.80
C ALA A 78 -16.66 -37.68 18.37
N GLY A 79 -17.64 -37.37 17.52
CA GLY A 79 -18.97 -36.88 17.92
C GLY A 79 -19.05 -35.38 18.21
N ALA A 80 -17.92 -34.70 18.43
CA ALA A 80 -17.87 -33.24 18.59
C ALA A 80 -18.37 -32.52 17.32
N PRO A 81 -19.16 -31.43 17.43
CA PRO A 81 -19.66 -30.71 16.27
C PRO A 81 -18.52 -30.04 15.49
N ARG A 82 -18.63 -30.05 14.16
CA ARG A 82 -17.71 -29.40 13.22
C ARG A 82 -18.47 -28.47 12.30
N VAL A 83 -17.90 -27.28 12.08
CA VAL A 83 -18.40 -26.32 11.12
C VAL A 83 -17.66 -26.49 9.80
N ARG A 84 -18.41 -26.54 8.70
CA ARG A 84 -17.87 -26.41 7.34
C ARG A 84 -18.52 -25.21 6.66
N LEU A 85 -17.69 -24.26 6.23
CA LEU A 85 -18.14 -23.09 5.48
C LEU A 85 -18.13 -23.43 3.98
N LEU A 86 -19.30 -23.37 3.35
CA LEU A 86 -19.50 -23.72 1.94
C LEU A 86 -19.43 -22.45 1.08
N GLY A 87 -18.30 -22.20 0.43
CA GLY A 87 -18.05 -21.03 -0.41
C GLY A 87 -16.75 -20.33 -0.04
N ASP A 88 -16.53 -19.11 -0.52
CA ASP A 88 -15.34 -18.34 -0.17
C ASP A 88 -15.43 -17.80 1.27
N HIS A 89 -14.64 -18.39 2.16
CA HIS A 89 -14.49 -17.99 3.56
C HIS A 89 -13.07 -17.46 3.85
N ARG A 90 -12.27 -17.18 2.81
CA ARG A 90 -10.90 -16.65 2.91
C ARG A 90 -10.03 -17.36 3.95
N GLY A 91 -10.12 -18.69 4.00
CA GLY A 91 -9.32 -19.53 4.91
C GLY A 91 -9.75 -19.52 6.38
N ALA A 92 -10.87 -18.87 6.71
CA ALA A 92 -11.45 -18.89 8.06
C ALA A 92 -11.62 -20.31 8.61
N ARG A 93 -11.24 -20.49 9.87
CA ARG A 93 -11.45 -21.69 10.68
C ARG A 93 -12.43 -21.37 11.80
N VAL A 94 -13.41 -22.23 12.00
CA VAL A 94 -14.44 -22.02 13.01
C VAL A 94 -14.59 -23.27 13.85
N GLU A 95 -14.39 -23.11 15.15
CA GLU A 95 -14.73 -24.10 16.15
C GLU A 95 -16.08 -23.74 16.78
N VAL A 96 -16.86 -24.76 17.13
CA VAL A 96 -18.18 -24.56 17.74
C VAL A 96 -18.39 -25.54 18.87
N SER A 97 -19.06 -25.08 19.93
CA SER A 97 -19.63 -25.91 20.98
C SER A 97 -21.14 -25.70 21.02
N ILE A 98 -21.89 -26.79 21.26
CA ILE A 98 -23.35 -26.77 21.33
C ILE A 98 -23.74 -27.49 22.62
N THR A 99 -24.61 -26.87 23.42
CA THR A 99 -25.19 -27.48 24.61
C THR A 99 -26.70 -27.29 24.64
N HIS A 100 -27.39 -28.20 25.34
CA HIS A 100 -28.84 -28.18 25.54
C HIS A 100 -29.15 -28.25 27.02
N HIS A 101 -30.02 -27.36 27.49
CA HIS A 101 -30.52 -27.38 28.86
C HIS A 101 -31.89 -26.72 28.94
N SER A 102 -32.83 -27.31 29.68
CA SER A 102 -34.18 -26.77 29.92
C SER A 102 -34.91 -26.26 28.65
N GLY A 103 -34.85 -27.01 27.54
CA GLY A 103 -35.53 -26.64 26.29
C GLY A 103 -34.85 -25.49 25.51
N LEU A 104 -33.65 -25.07 25.89
CA LEU A 104 -32.81 -24.15 25.14
C LEU A 104 -31.66 -24.91 24.49
N ALA A 105 -31.30 -24.48 23.27
CA ALA A 105 -30.05 -24.83 22.62
C ALA A 105 -29.15 -23.57 22.60
N VAL A 106 -27.94 -23.70 23.12
CA VAL A 106 -26.95 -22.61 23.17
C VAL A 106 -25.72 -23.05 22.39
N ALA A 107 -25.16 -22.13 21.60
CA ALA A 107 -23.91 -22.37 20.90
C ALA A 107 -22.93 -21.22 21.07
N THR A 108 -21.66 -21.58 21.19
CA THR A 108 -20.53 -20.66 21.16
C THR A 108 -19.64 -21.03 19.99
N SER A 109 -19.23 -20.03 19.21
CA SER A 109 -18.36 -20.20 18.06
C SER A 109 -17.11 -19.35 18.24
N HIS A 110 -15.95 -19.93 17.94
CA HIS A 110 -14.68 -19.23 17.89
C HIS A 110 -14.18 -19.23 16.45
N LEU A 111 -14.06 -18.03 15.88
CA LEU A 111 -13.55 -17.80 14.53
C LEU A 111 -12.09 -17.40 14.61
N GLU A 112 -11.26 -18.18 13.92
CA GLU A 112 -9.91 -17.79 13.55
C GLU A 112 -9.89 -17.48 12.07
N MET A 113 -9.72 -16.21 11.71
CA MET A 113 -9.37 -15.86 10.34
C MET A 113 -7.85 -15.83 10.23
N PRO A 114 -7.27 -16.50 9.21
CA PRO A 114 -5.89 -16.20 8.84
C PRO A 114 -5.82 -14.70 8.57
N ASP A 115 -4.74 -14.06 8.98
CA ASP A 115 -4.50 -12.69 8.57
C ASP A 115 -4.25 -12.72 7.06
N ILE A 116 -5.33 -12.58 6.29
CA ILE A 116 -5.33 -12.53 4.82
C ILE A 116 -4.45 -11.36 4.32
N ALA A 117 -4.10 -10.46 5.21
CA ALA A 117 -3.19 -9.36 4.98
C ALA A 117 -1.73 -9.80 4.79
N ASP A 118 -1.32 -10.98 5.28
CA ASP A 118 0.10 -11.28 5.51
C ASP A 118 0.78 -12.20 4.49
N ILE A 119 0.06 -12.65 3.45
CA ILE A 119 0.75 -13.31 2.32
C ILE A 119 1.16 -12.25 1.31
N LEU A 120 2.32 -11.67 1.59
CA LEU A 120 3.10 -10.92 0.63
C LEU A 120 3.49 -11.83 -0.55
N LEU A 121 3.57 -11.27 -1.76
CA LEU A 121 4.07 -12.03 -2.91
C LEU A 121 5.59 -12.26 -2.74
N PRO A 122 6.19 -13.32 -3.31
CA PRO A 122 7.63 -13.51 -3.24
C PRO A 122 8.38 -12.25 -3.69
N ALA A 123 9.20 -11.66 -2.82
CA ALA A 123 9.90 -10.44 -3.16
C ALA A 123 11.11 -10.73 -4.06
N PRO A 124 11.46 -9.81 -4.97
CA PRO A 124 12.74 -9.84 -5.65
C PRO A 124 13.90 -9.90 -4.64
N GLU A 125 15.00 -10.58 -4.99
CA GLU A 125 16.17 -10.75 -4.12
C GLU A 125 16.77 -9.42 -3.62
N ALA A 126 16.64 -8.36 -4.41
CA ALA A 126 17.11 -7.02 -4.07
C ALA A 126 16.17 -6.24 -3.13
N VAL A 127 15.05 -6.82 -2.69
CA VAL A 127 14.20 -6.23 -1.65
C VAL A 127 14.85 -6.44 -0.29
N ILE A 128 15.40 -5.35 0.26
CA ILE A 128 16.11 -5.33 1.52
C ILE A 128 15.62 -4.13 2.31
N LEU A 129 15.03 -4.38 3.48
CA LEU A 129 14.68 -3.31 4.40
C LEU A 129 15.87 -3.01 5.33
N PRO A 130 16.13 -1.72 5.60
CA PRO A 130 17.16 -1.33 6.55
C PRO A 130 16.76 -1.73 7.99
N ASP A 131 17.78 -2.06 8.77
CA ASP A 131 17.65 -2.47 10.16
C ASP A 131 17.04 -1.38 11.04
N ARG A 132 16.40 -1.82 12.13
CA ARG A 132 15.75 -0.96 13.13
C ARG A 132 16.26 -1.32 14.53
N PRO A 133 17.47 -0.88 14.92
CA PRO A 133 18.01 -1.14 16.26
C PRO A 133 17.12 -0.55 17.35
N ARG A 134 17.01 -1.24 18.49
CA ARG A 134 16.12 -0.83 19.60
C ARG A 134 16.63 0.41 20.34
N ASP A 135 17.92 0.68 20.28
CA ASP A 135 18.64 1.81 20.90
C ASP A 135 18.87 2.98 19.91
N ALA A 136 18.29 2.91 18.71
CA ALA A 136 18.41 3.95 17.70
C ALA A 136 17.65 5.24 18.07
N HIS A 137 18.08 6.37 17.51
CA HIS A 137 17.43 7.66 17.63
C HIS A 137 17.06 8.23 16.26
N LYS A 138 16.31 9.34 16.20
CA LYS A 138 15.89 9.97 14.94
C LYS A 138 17.03 10.17 13.92
N GLY A 139 18.22 10.57 14.35
CA GLY A 139 19.38 10.75 13.45
C GLY A 139 19.91 9.45 12.83
N THR A 140 19.60 8.28 13.39
CA THR A 140 20.03 6.97 12.85
C THR A 140 19.32 6.65 11.55
N PHE A 141 18.12 7.21 11.34
CA PHE A 141 17.28 6.94 10.16
C PHE A 141 17.31 8.06 9.14
N GLY A 142 18.30 8.95 9.27
CA GLY A 142 18.58 10.05 8.34
C GLY A 142 17.47 11.09 8.23
N THR A 143 17.76 12.05 7.37
CA THR A 143 16.94 13.20 7.01
C THR A 143 16.62 13.15 5.52
N VAL A 144 15.33 13.22 5.21
CA VAL A 144 14.83 13.41 3.84
C VAL A 144 14.48 14.88 3.64
N VAL A 145 14.96 15.48 2.56
CA VAL A 145 14.51 16.81 2.10
C VAL A 145 13.59 16.63 0.90
N VAL A 146 12.39 17.21 0.95
CA VAL A 146 11.42 17.15 -0.15
C VAL A 146 11.20 18.55 -0.68
N LEU A 147 11.52 18.81 -1.95
CA LEU A 147 11.13 20.02 -2.67
C LEU A 147 9.95 19.68 -3.58
N ALA A 148 8.76 20.06 -3.16
CA ALA A 148 7.51 19.65 -3.80
C ALA A 148 6.40 20.69 -3.59
N GLY A 149 5.36 20.57 -4.40
CA GLY A 149 4.13 21.34 -4.28
C GLY A 149 4.21 22.72 -4.93
N SER A 150 3.06 23.13 -5.44
CA SER A 150 2.80 24.46 -5.94
C SER A 150 1.33 24.83 -5.75
N LEU A 151 0.93 26.03 -6.16
CA LEU A 151 -0.49 26.42 -6.17
C LEU A 151 -1.32 25.40 -6.98
N GLY A 152 -2.33 24.80 -6.35
CA GLY A 152 -3.15 23.73 -6.93
C GLY A 152 -2.58 22.32 -6.77
N PHE A 153 -1.33 22.16 -6.35
CA PHE A 153 -0.63 20.87 -6.23
C PHE A 153 -0.05 20.61 -4.83
N THR A 154 -0.63 21.22 -3.77
CA THR A 154 -0.20 21.01 -2.37
C THR A 154 -0.36 19.56 -1.89
N GLY A 155 -1.24 18.77 -2.52
CA GLY A 155 -1.40 17.35 -2.23
C GLY A 155 -0.14 16.54 -2.49
N ALA A 156 0.61 16.85 -3.56
CA ALA A 156 1.83 16.13 -3.92
C ALA A 156 2.92 16.30 -2.84
N ALA A 157 3.09 17.53 -2.35
CA ALA A 157 3.99 17.83 -1.23
C ALA A 157 3.64 17.06 0.05
N TYR A 158 2.34 17.02 0.40
CA TYR A 158 1.86 16.25 1.55
C TYR A 158 2.11 14.75 1.39
N LEU A 159 1.78 14.17 0.23
CA LEU A 159 1.90 12.73 -0.02
C LEU A 159 3.36 12.27 -0.05
N ALA A 160 4.25 13.01 -0.71
CA ALA A 160 5.67 12.68 -0.74
C ALA A 160 6.33 12.81 0.64
N GLY A 161 6.09 13.93 1.34
CA GLY A 161 6.64 14.15 2.67
C GLY A 161 6.13 13.13 3.69
N THR A 162 4.82 12.89 3.72
CA THR A 162 4.22 11.93 4.67
C THR A 162 4.55 10.49 4.31
N GLY A 163 4.66 10.17 3.02
CA GLY A 163 5.14 8.87 2.54
C GLY A 163 6.54 8.56 3.07
N ALA A 164 7.45 9.55 3.03
CA ALA A 164 8.78 9.40 3.59
C ALA A 164 8.76 9.19 5.12
N ALA A 165 7.96 9.98 5.84
CA ALA A 165 7.82 9.82 7.30
C ALA A 165 7.26 8.44 7.68
N ARG A 166 6.21 7.99 6.98
CA ARG A 166 5.57 6.68 7.21
C ARG A 166 6.46 5.49 6.86
N ALA A 167 7.33 5.65 5.86
CA ALA A 167 8.36 4.67 5.51
C ALA A 167 9.57 4.69 6.46
N GLY A 168 9.55 5.57 7.48
CA GLY A 168 10.47 5.52 8.61
C GLY A 168 11.64 6.48 8.54
N ALA A 169 11.67 7.46 7.64
CA ALA A 169 12.68 8.52 7.68
C ALA A 169 12.77 9.14 9.09
N GLY A 170 13.98 9.38 9.58
CA GLY A 170 14.20 9.91 10.92
C GLY A 170 13.70 11.35 11.08
N LEU A 171 13.96 12.17 10.07
CA LEU A 171 13.46 13.53 9.91
C LEU A 171 13.00 13.74 8.47
N VAL A 172 11.96 14.55 8.28
CA VAL A 172 11.51 14.99 6.94
C VAL A 172 11.38 16.50 6.94
N ARG A 173 12.10 17.17 6.03
CA ARG A 173 12.02 18.60 5.78
C ARG A 173 11.33 18.83 4.45
N LEU A 174 10.19 19.52 4.45
CA LEU A 174 9.41 19.80 3.25
C LEU A 174 9.58 21.27 2.84
N LEU A 175 10.34 21.50 1.78
CA LEU A 175 10.57 22.81 1.20
C LEU A 175 9.44 23.15 0.22
N VAL A 176 8.76 24.26 0.47
CA VAL A 176 7.57 24.69 -0.29
C VAL A 176 7.64 26.19 -0.57
N ALA A 177 6.94 26.64 -1.60
CA ALA A 177 6.77 28.07 -1.84
C ALA A 177 6.06 28.75 -0.65
N GLU A 178 6.46 29.98 -0.33
CA GLU A 178 5.97 30.73 0.83
C GLU A 178 4.44 30.84 0.88
N THR A 179 3.79 31.11 -0.26
CA THR A 179 2.32 31.25 -0.33
C THR A 179 1.58 29.96 0.08
N ILE A 180 2.15 28.77 -0.17
CA ILE A 180 1.49 27.50 0.18
C ILE A 180 1.92 26.94 1.54
N TYR A 181 2.92 27.54 2.20
CA TYR A 181 3.41 27.08 3.51
C TYR A 181 2.31 26.90 4.56
N PRO A 182 1.38 27.85 4.78
CA PRO A 182 0.34 27.68 5.81
C PRO A 182 -0.55 26.46 5.60
N ILE A 183 -0.80 26.07 4.34
CA ILE A 183 -1.60 24.89 3.98
C ILE A 183 -0.86 23.63 4.42
N LEU A 184 0.44 23.55 4.13
CA LEU A 184 1.25 22.38 4.48
C LEU A 184 1.55 22.32 5.97
N ALA A 185 1.82 23.46 6.63
CA ALA A 185 1.99 23.52 8.07
C ALA A 185 0.73 23.06 8.83
N ALA A 186 -0.47 23.30 8.27
CA ALA A 186 -1.71 22.79 8.84
C ALA A 186 -1.96 21.29 8.55
N LYS A 187 -1.49 20.77 7.42
CA LYS A 187 -1.66 19.36 7.02
C LYS A 187 -0.60 18.43 7.61
N CYS A 188 0.60 18.94 7.85
CA CYS A 188 1.77 18.18 8.26
C CYS A 188 2.17 18.59 9.68
N THR A 189 1.94 17.71 10.66
CA THR A 189 2.38 17.95 12.04
C THR A 189 3.81 17.48 12.26
N GLU A 190 4.16 16.29 11.74
CA GLU A 190 5.47 15.67 11.93
C GLU A 190 6.48 16.04 10.84
N VAL A 191 5.99 16.28 9.62
CA VAL A 191 6.83 16.72 8.49
C VAL A 191 7.07 18.22 8.62
N MET A 192 8.34 18.62 8.74
CA MET A 192 8.71 20.02 8.98
C MET A 192 8.64 20.82 7.68
N ALA A 193 7.51 21.47 7.44
CA ALA A 193 7.37 22.40 6.33
C ALA A 193 8.27 23.64 6.53
N THR A 194 8.95 24.08 5.47
CA THR A 194 9.83 25.25 5.48
C THR A 194 9.58 26.07 4.20
N PRO A 195 9.21 27.35 4.31
CA PRO A 195 9.04 28.20 3.14
C PRO A 195 10.40 28.49 2.48
N VAL A 196 10.41 28.50 1.15
CA VAL A 196 11.54 28.96 0.33
C VAL A 196 11.06 30.00 -0.68
N GLN A 197 12.00 30.73 -1.27
CA GLN A 197 11.70 31.84 -2.16
C GLN A 197 10.87 31.40 -3.38
N GLU A 198 9.75 32.08 -3.60
CA GLU A 198 8.87 31.85 -4.73
C GLU A 198 9.07 32.90 -5.83
N VAL A 199 8.83 32.51 -7.09
CA VAL A 199 8.87 33.39 -8.27
C VAL A 199 7.51 33.92 -8.66
N ALA A 200 6.46 33.22 -8.23
CA ALA A 200 5.06 33.62 -8.32
C ALA A 200 4.33 32.96 -7.14
N PRO A 201 3.13 33.43 -6.76
CA PRO A 201 2.37 32.84 -5.66
C PRO A 201 2.25 31.33 -5.76
N GLY A 202 2.91 30.62 -4.84
CA GLY A 202 2.91 29.18 -4.77
C GLY A 202 3.80 28.48 -5.78
N ALA A 203 4.76 29.15 -6.43
CA ALA A 203 5.72 28.53 -7.35
C ALA A 203 7.16 28.85 -6.93
N VAL A 204 7.91 27.84 -6.48
CA VAL A 204 9.34 28.00 -6.15
C VAL A 204 10.13 28.27 -7.43
N GLY A 205 11.12 29.15 -7.41
CA GLY A 205 12.01 29.32 -8.56
C GLY A 205 13.48 29.44 -8.19
N HIS A 206 14.30 29.71 -9.22
CA HIS A 206 15.76 29.61 -9.15
C HIS A 206 16.42 30.44 -8.04
N ALA A 207 15.80 31.55 -7.63
CA ALA A 207 16.30 32.35 -6.50
C ALA A 207 16.39 31.55 -5.18
N ALA A 208 15.62 30.48 -5.02
CA ALA A 208 15.71 29.58 -3.88
C ALA A 208 16.91 28.61 -3.94
N TYR A 209 17.68 28.57 -5.04
CA TYR A 209 18.73 27.57 -5.29
C TYR A 209 19.70 27.39 -4.12
N ASP A 210 20.34 28.46 -3.66
CA ASP A 210 21.33 28.37 -2.58
C ASP A 210 20.71 27.88 -1.27
N SER A 211 19.47 28.30 -0.96
CA SER A 211 18.77 27.84 0.24
C SER A 211 18.41 26.36 0.17
N VAL A 212 17.94 25.88 -0.98
CA VAL A 212 17.57 24.48 -1.17
C VAL A 212 18.82 23.60 -1.17
N LEU A 213 19.88 24.02 -1.86
CA LEU A 213 21.13 23.28 -1.93
C LEU A 213 21.76 23.13 -0.52
N ARG A 214 21.73 24.17 0.31
CA ARG A 214 22.17 24.08 1.71
C ARG A 214 21.37 23.07 2.53
N GLN A 215 20.05 22.98 2.31
CA GLN A 215 19.24 21.97 2.99
C GLN A 215 19.61 20.57 2.55
N LEU A 216 19.75 20.35 1.23
CA LEU A 216 20.14 19.07 0.64
C LEU A 216 21.54 18.62 1.08
N ALA A 217 22.49 19.55 1.26
CA ALA A 217 23.85 19.24 1.72
C ALA A 217 23.92 18.66 3.14
N THR A 218 22.86 18.85 3.94
CA THR A 218 22.75 18.31 5.31
C THR A 218 21.81 17.11 5.42
N ALA A 219 21.37 16.58 4.27
CA ALA A 219 20.42 15.49 4.19
C ALA A 219 21.05 14.27 3.51
N GLU A 220 20.61 13.10 3.91
CA GLU A 220 21.02 11.83 3.32
C GLU A 220 20.42 11.65 1.92
N VAL A 221 19.31 12.32 1.61
CA VAL A 221 18.62 12.22 0.31
C VAL A 221 17.60 13.34 0.09
N GLY A 222 17.42 13.72 -1.18
CA GLY A 222 16.38 14.64 -1.63
C GLY A 222 15.29 13.99 -2.49
N VAL A 223 14.07 14.51 -2.41
CA VAL A 223 12.98 14.28 -3.39
C VAL A 223 12.68 15.60 -4.08
N ILE A 224 12.70 15.64 -5.41
CA ILE A 224 12.43 16.85 -6.19
C ILE A 224 11.44 16.56 -7.29
N GLY A 225 10.43 17.41 -7.43
CA GLY A 225 9.54 17.41 -8.60
C GLY A 225 8.04 17.24 -8.35
N PRO A 226 7.57 16.44 -7.37
CA PRO A 226 6.14 16.26 -7.13
C PRO A 226 5.37 17.58 -7.04
N GLY A 227 4.58 17.89 -8.07
CA GLY A 227 3.74 19.10 -8.12
C GLY A 227 4.47 20.44 -8.12
N LEU A 228 5.73 20.53 -8.57
CA LEU A 228 6.45 21.81 -8.63
C LEU A 228 6.00 22.73 -9.77
N GLY A 229 5.28 22.19 -10.76
CA GLY A 229 4.78 22.95 -11.90
C GLY A 229 5.82 23.15 -13.00
N ARG A 230 5.50 24.09 -13.92
CA ARG A 230 6.21 24.24 -15.21
C ARG A 230 6.79 25.62 -15.48
N ASP A 231 6.92 26.44 -14.45
CA ASP A 231 7.58 27.73 -14.61
C ASP A 231 9.06 27.53 -14.99
N ARG A 232 9.57 28.38 -15.89
CA ARG A 232 10.94 28.26 -16.42
C ARG A 232 11.99 28.43 -15.33
N SER A 233 11.73 29.28 -14.33
CA SER A 233 12.63 29.48 -13.19
C SER A 233 12.63 28.26 -12.27
N THR A 234 11.48 27.63 -12.06
CA THR A 234 11.37 26.35 -11.35
C THR A 234 12.14 25.24 -12.06
N TRP A 235 12.00 25.12 -13.39
CA TRP A 235 12.71 24.11 -14.16
C TRP A 235 14.23 24.33 -14.13
N ARG A 236 14.68 25.58 -14.21
CA ARG A 236 16.10 25.90 -14.03
C ARG A 236 16.61 25.47 -12.65
N LEU A 237 15.85 25.74 -11.58
CA LEU A 237 16.16 25.28 -10.23
C LEU A 237 16.34 23.76 -10.19
N ILE A 238 15.37 23.01 -10.73
CA ILE A 238 15.40 21.55 -10.73
C ILE A 238 16.65 21.03 -11.46
N LEU A 239 16.92 21.55 -12.66
CA LEU A 239 18.06 21.10 -13.47
C LEU A 239 19.39 21.34 -12.77
N ASP A 240 19.59 22.50 -12.16
CA ASP A 240 20.82 22.82 -11.44
C ASP A 240 20.96 21.96 -10.16
N LEU A 241 19.87 21.69 -9.43
CA LEU A 241 19.88 20.79 -8.27
C LEU A 241 20.17 19.33 -8.67
N ALA A 242 19.57 18.85 -9.76
CA ALA A 242 19.80 17.48 -10.26
C ALA A 242 21.28 17.22 -10.58
N VAL A 243 22.01 18.24 -11.02
CA VAL A 243 23.44 18.13 -11.33
C VAL A 243 24.30 18.38 -10.10
N HIS A 244 24.02 19.41 -9.30
CA HIS A 244 24.96 19.91 -8.28
C HIS A 244 24.72 19.37 -6.86
N ALA A 245 23.56 18.77 -6.56
CA ALA A 245 23.35 18.19 -5.22
C ALA A 245 24.27 16.98 -4.99
N GLU A 246 25.00 16.96 -3.88
CA GLU A 246 25.92 15.86 -3.57
C GLU A 246 25.20 14.61 -3.05
N CYS A 247 24.12 14.81 -2.28
CA CYS A 247 23.30 13.71 -1.78
C CYS A 247 22.53 13.02 -2.92
N PRO A 248 22.14 11.74 -2.73
CA PRO A 248 21.20 11.07 -3.61
C PRO A 248 19.91 11.86 -3.84
N LEU A 249 19.34 11.77 -5.04
CA LEU A 249 18.06 12.41 -5.37
C LEU A 249 17.08 11.43 -6.02
N VAL A 250 15.84 11.48 -5.56
CA VAL A 250 14.67 10.93 -6.25
C VAL A 250 14.02 12.07 -7.05
N LEU A 251 13.98 11.93 -8.37
CA LEU A 251 13.44 12.90 -9.32
C LEU A 251 12.15 12.33 -9.92
N ASP A 252 11.03 13.00 -9.66
CA ASP A 252 9.71 12.55 -10.10
C ASP A 252 8.92 13.68 -10.77
N ALA A 253 7.86 13.32 -11.49
CA ALA A 253 6.88 14.26 -12.04
C ALA A 253 7.50 15.45 -12.80
N ASP A 254 7.34 16.69 -12.30
CA ASP A 254 7.82 17.88 -13.00
C ASP A 254 9.34 17.97 -13.11
N ALA A 255 10.08 17.25 -12.26
CA ALA A 255 11.53 17.12 -12.45
C ALA A 255 11.88 16.30 -13.68
N LEU A 256 11.11 15.24 -13.98
CA LEU A 256 11.26 14.45 -15.19
C LEU A 256 10.86 15.24 -16.43
N ASN A 257 9.79 16.05 -16.33
CA ASN A 257 9.40 16.96 -17.40
C ASN A 257 10.50 17.99 -17.71
N ALA A 258 11.10 18.60 -16.69
CA ALA A 258 12.21 19.54 -16.85
C ALA A 258 13.44 18.89 -17.49
N LEU A 259 13.80 17.67 -17.06
CA LEU A 259 14.91 16.91 -17.64
C LEU A 259 14.68 16.59 -19.13
N ALA A 260 13.47 16.14 -19.48
CA ALA A 260 13.11 15.78 -20.84
C ALA A 260 13.13 16.98 -21.81
N ASP A 261 12.72 18.17 -21.34
CA ASP A 261 12.70 19.40 -22.14
C ASP A 261 14.09 20.06 -22.26
N SER A 262 15.00 19.79 -21.32
CA SER A 262 16.29 20.47 -21.32
C SER A 262 17.12 20.14 -22.56
N ALA A 263 17.70 21.18 -23.17
CA ALA A 263 18.68 21.03 -24.25
C ALA A 263 19.94 20.25 -23.82
N ARG A 264 20.13 20.02 -22.50
CA ARG A 264 21.26 19.29 -21.91
C ARG A 264 21.03 17.77 -21.90
N LYS A 265 20.47 17.19 -22.97
CA LYS A 265 20.21 15.74 -23.17
C LYS A 265 21.43 14.80 -23.08
N LYS A 266 22.56 15.24 -22.53
CA LYS A 266 23.82 14.48 -22.53
C LYS A 266 24.59 14.52 -21.21
N THR A 267 24.08 15.19 -20.17
CA THR A 267 24.76 15.19 -18.87
C THR A 267 24.32 13.95 -18.10
N ARG A 268 25.25 12.99 -17.92
CA ARG A 268 25.00 11.86 -17.01
C ARG A 268 24.81 12.41 -15.61
N LEU A 269 23.68 12.07 -14.98
CA LEU A 269 23.34 12.58 -13.66
C LEU A 269 24.06 11.80 -12.53
N GLY A 270 24.52 10.58 -12.84
CA GLY A 270 25.25 9.71 -11.91
C GLY A 270 24.36 8.71 -11.17
N ASN A 271 24.99 7.65 -10.64
CA ASN A 271 24.27 6.49 -10.07
C ASN A 271 23.49 6.81 -8.79
N ASN A 272 23.66 8.00 -8.21
CA ASN A 272 22.94 8.49 -7.03
C ASN A 272 21.63 9.20 -7.39
N ARG A 273 21.15 9.03 -8.63
CA ARG A 273 19.92 9.66 -9.12
C ARG A 273 18.94 8.58 -9.49
N ILE A 274 17.73 8.71 -8.97
CA ILE A 274 16.63 7.79 -9.22
C ILE A 274 15.55 8.59 -9.93
N LEU A 275 15.22 8.21 -11.16
CA LEU A 275 14.13 8.78 -11.92
C LEU A 275 12.95 7.81 -11.87
N THR A 276 11.75 8.31 -11.58
CA THR A 276 10.55 7.48 -11.39
C THR A 276 9.49 7.67 -12.48
N PRO A 277 9.81 7.59 -13.78
CA PRO A 277 8.86 7.89 -14.84
C PRO A 277 7.72 6.88 -14.93
N HIS A 278 6.50 7.36 -15.16
CA HIS A 278 5.46 6.55 -15.79
C HIS A 278 5.70 6.45 -17.32
N PRO A 279 4.96 5.61 -18.08
CA PRO A 279 5.24 5.40 -19.51
C PRO A 279 5.24 6.68 -20.35
N GLY A 280 4.30 7.60 -20.10
CA GLY A 280 4.29 8.94 -20.72
C GLY A 280 5.51 9.82 -20.40
N GLU A 281 6.02 9.83 -19.18
CA GLU A 281 7.25 10.56 -18.82
C GLU A 281 8.48 9.90 -19.45
N MET A 282 8.52 8.56 -19.45
CA MET A 282 9.59 7.78 -20.09
C MET A 282 9.66 8.06 -21.59
N ALA A 283 8.51 8.10 -22.26
CA ALA A 283 8.42 8.44 -23.68
C ALA A 283 9.02 9.82 -23.97
N ARG A 284 8.75 10.83 -23.12
CA ARG A 284 9.36 12.16 -23.25
C ARG A 284 10.87 12.13 -23.01
N LEU A 285 11.32 11.44 -21.96
CA LEU A 285 12.75 11.33 -21.63
C LEU A 285 13.56 10.69 -22.76
N LEU A 286 13.02 9.67 -23.42
CA LEU A 286 13.65 8.97 -24.54
C LEU A 286 13.34 9.56 -25.93
N GLY A 287 12.49 10.59 -26.01
CA GLY A 287 12.06 11.16 -27.29
C GLY A 287 11.33 10.17 -28.20
N THR A 288 10.48 9.32 -27.63
CA THR A 288 9.72 8.27 -28.33
C THR A 288 8.23 8.31 -27.95
N THR A 289 7.45 7.30 -28.34
CA THR A 289 6.00 7.21 -28.04
C THR A 289 5.70 6.24 -26.89
N ILE A 290 4.53 6.37 -26.27
CA ILE A 290 4.10 5.48 -25.17
C ILE A 290 4.00 4.03 -25.68
N GLU A 291 3.52 3.84 -26.90
CA GLU A 291 3.37 2.53 -27.54
C GLU A 291 4.73 1.84 -27.69
N ALA A 292 5.77 2.59 -28.09
CA ALA A 292 7.13 2.07 -28.18
C ALA A 292 7.71 1.69 -26.80
N ILE A 293 7.40 2.46 -25.75
CA ILE A 293 7.78 2.11 -24.38
C ILE A 293 7.08 0.83 -23.92
N GLN A 294 5.78 0.70 -24.17
CA GLN A 294 5.00 -0.45 -23.72
C GLN A 294 5.35 -1.73 -24.49
N ALA A 295 5.75 -1.62 -25.77
CA ALA A 295 6.18 -2.76 -26.58
C ALA A 295 7.48 -3.42 -26.08
N ASP A 296 8.39 -2.64 -25.48
CA ASP A 296 9.66 -3.12 -24.92
C ASP A 296 10.03 -2.31 -23.65
N ARG A 297 9.32 -2.58 -22.56
CA ARG A 297 9.50 -1.85 -21.29
C ARG A 297 10.87 -2.09 -20.68
N ALA A 298 11.35 -3.34 -20.69
CA ALA A 298 12.64 -3.71 -20.14
C ALA A 298 13.80 -3.07 -20.91
N GLY A 299 13.76 -3.11 -22.25
CA GLY A 299 14.75 -2.42 -23.06
C GLY A 299 14.66 -0.90 -22.91
N ALA A 300 13.46 -0.32 -22.82
CA ALA A 300 13.30 1.11 -22.56
C ALA A 300 13.92 1.54 -21.22
N ALA A 301 13.63 0.82 -20.13
CA ALA A 301 14.21 1.11 -18.81
C ALA A 301 15.74 1.00 -18.81
N ARG A 302 16.30 -0.05 -19.43
CA ARG A 302 17.76 -0.24 -19.56
C ARG A 302 18.42 0.87 -20.40
N ARG A 303 17.81 1.24 -21.52
CA ARG A 303 18.29 2.33 -22.39
C ARG A 303 18.32 3.65 -21.62
N ALA A 304 17.21 4.01 -20.96
CA ALA A 304 17.13 5.22 -20.16
C ALA A 304 18.17 5.22 -19.02
N ALA A 305 18.34 4.10 -18.32
CA ALA A 305 19.31 4.00 -17.22
C ALA A 305 20.74 4.28 -17.69
N LYS A 306 21.11 3.72 -18.85
CA LYS A 306 22.43 3.92 -19.46
C LYS A 306 22.63 5.35 -20.01
N GLU A 307 21.60 5.92 -20.65
CA GLU A 307 21.66 7.26 -21.26
C GLU A 307 21.79 8.35 -20.22
N TRP A 308 20.94 8.30 -19.19
CA TRP A 308 20.94 9.26 -18.08
C TRP A 308 22.02 8.96 -17.04
N GLY A 309 22.60 7.76 -17.07
CA GLY A 309 23.55 7.29 -16.06
C GLY A 309 22.91 7.27 -14.67
N ALA A 310 21.64 6.89 -14.58
CA ALA A 310 20.80 7.00 -13.40
C ALA A 310 19.93 5.75 -13.22
N ILE A 311 19.44 5.49 -12.01
CA ILE A 311 18.50 4.40 -11.73
C ILE A 311 17.13 4.80 -12.25
N ILE A 312 16.48 3.89 -12.96
CA ILE A 312 15.18 4.12 -13.57
C ILE A 312 14.14 3.21 -12.91
N VAL A 313 13.10 3.81 -12.35
CA VAL A 313 11.88 3.14 -11.88
C VAL A 313 10.77 3.40 -12.90
N LEU A 314 10.62 2.50 -13.88
CA LEU A 314 9.58 2.61 -14.90
C LEU A 314 8.24 2.09 -14.35
N LYS A 315 7.41 3.02 -13.87
CA LYS A 315 6.12 2.75 -13.21
C LYS A 315 5.13 2.08 -14.18
N GLY A 316 4.30 1.20 -13.63
CA GLY A 316 3.24 0.47 -14.32
C GLY A 316 2.94 -0.85 -13.61
N ALA A 317 2.00 -1.65 -14.13
CA ALA A 317 1.87 -3.06 -13.72
C ALA A 317 3.24 -3.74 -13.91
N HIS A 318 3.71 -4.56 -12.96
CA HIS A 318 5.10 -5.03 -12.95
C HIS A 318 6.11 -3.89 -13.15
N THR A 319 6.22 -3.04 -12.14
CA THR A 319 7.16 -1.91 -12.22
C THR A 319 8.59 -2.42 -12.35
N LEU A 320 9.36 -1.82 -13.26
CA LEU A 320 10.74 -2.22 -13.54
C LEU A 320 11.73 -1.24 -12.91
N VAL A 321 12.78 -1.77 -12.28
CA VAL A 321 13.89 -0.98 -11.73
C VAL A 321 15.18 -1.35 -12.44
N ALA A 322 15.69 -0.44 -13.28
CA ALA A 322 16.92 -0.63 -14.05
C ALA A 322 18.06 0.22 -13.50
N HIS A 323 19.23 -0.38 -13.33
CA HIS A 323 20.46 0.31 -12.93
C HIS A 323 21.37 0.54 -14.16
N PRO A 324 22.17 1.62 -14.21
CA PRO A 324 23.08 1.91 -15.32
C PRO A 324 24.15 0.84 -15.58
N ASP A 325 24.45 -0.02 -14.61
CA ASP A 325 25.38 -1.16 -14.75
C ASP A 325 24.76 -2.39 -15.44
N GLY A 326 23.47 -2.37 -15.75
CA GLY A 326 22.76 -3.47 -16.40
C GLY A 326 21.96 -4.37 -15.44
N ARG A 327 21.93 -4.12 -14.13
CA ARG A 327 20.95 -4.78 -13.25
C ARG A 327 19.52 -4.37 -13.63
N LEU A 328 18.59 -5.30 -13.52
CA LEU A 328 17.16 -5.09 -13.75
C LEU A 328 16.38 -5.93 -12.75
N SER A 329 15.41 -5.33 -12.08
CA SER A 329 14.45 -5.98 -11.20
C SER A 329 13.04 -5.69 -11.69
N GLU A 330 12.14 -6.63 -11.47
CA GLU A 330 10.72 -6.52 -11.79
C GLU A 330 9.91 -6.78 -10.52
N ASP A 331 8.98 -5.88 -10.22
CA ASP A 331 8.04 -6.07 -9.11
C ASP A 331 6.95 -7.09 -9.52
N PRO A 332 6.62 -8.07 -8.65
CA PRO A 332 5.64 -9.11 -8.99
C PRO A 332 4.19 -8.63 -8.99
N HIS A 333 3.91 -7.39 -8.57
CA HIS A 333 2.53 -6.96 -8.37
C HIS A 333 1.90 -6.34 -9.62
N GLU A 334 0.63 -6.67 -9.80
CA GLU A 334 -0.30 -5.99 -10.70
C GLU A 334 -1.44 -5.41 -9.86
N VAL A 335 -1.42 -4.09 -9.63
CA VAL A 335 -2.40 -3.45 -8.75
C VAL A 335 -3.09 -2.31 -9.50
N PRO A 336 -4.20 -2.56 -10.21
CA PRO A 336 -4.93 -1.53 -10.93
C PRO A 336 -5.39 -0.37 -10.03
N ALA A 337 -5.68 -0.63 -8.75
CA ALA A 337 -6.04 0.40 -7.78
C ALA A 337 -4.98 1.50 -7.60
N LEU A 338 -3.71 1.23 -7.92
CA LEU A 338 -2.64 2.24 -7.86
C LEU A 338 -2.65 3.21 -9.03
N ALA A 339 -3.47 2.96 -10.07
CA ALA A 339 -3.67 3.87 -11.21
C ALA A 339 -4.57 5.06 -10.82
N SER A 340 -4.20 5.75 -9.74
CA SER A 340 -4.88 6.90 -9.15
C SER A 340 -3.89 8.04 -8.91
N GLY A 341 -4.35 9.28 -8.97
CA GLY A 341 -3.50 10.46 -8.80
C GLY A 341 -2.83 10.48 -7.41
N GLY A 342 -1.53 10.78 -7.38
CA GLY A 342 -0.76 10.97 -6.14
C GLY A 342 -0.10 9.71 -5.57
N THR A 343 -0.37 8.51 -6.09
CA THR A 343 0.30 7.28 -5.62
C THR A 343 1.82 7.33 -5.92
N GLY A 344 2.20 7.90 -7.06
CA GLY A 344 3.60 8.16 -7.40
C GLY A 344 4.33 9.08 -6.41
N ASP A 345 3.64 10.08 -5.87
CA ASP A 345 4.23 10.98 -4.87
C ASP A 345 4.59 10.22 -3.58
N VAL A 346 3.71 9.30 -3.16
CA VAL A 346 3.97 8.40 -2.02
C VAL A 346 5.17 7.51 -2.30
N LEU A 347 5.24 6.87 -3.48
CA LEU A 347 6.36 6.04 -3.87
C LEU A 347 7.70 6.78 -3.80
N SER A 348 7.75 8.02 -4.30
CA SER A 348 8.96 8.86 -4.26
C SER A 348 9.43 9.13 -2.82
N GLY A 349 8.49 9.40 -1.92
CA GLY A 349 8.78 9.51 -0.47
C GLY A 349 9.29 8.22 0.15
N VAL A 350 8.68 7.07 -0.19
CA VAL A 350 9.08 5.74 0.32
C VAL A 350 10.51 5.40 -0.09
N ILE A 351 10.85 5.57 -1.38
CA ILE A 351 12.21 5.30 -1.89
C ILE A 351 13.22 6.18 -1.14
N ALA A 352 12.95 7.47 -1.00
CA ALA A 352 13.85 8.38 -0.29
C ALA A 352 14.01 7.98 1.17
N ALA A 353 12.95 7.62 1.88
CA ALA A 353 13.07 7.19 3.27
C ALA A 353 13.98 5.97 3.44
N LEU A 354 13.95 5.01 2.53
CA LEU A 354 14.83 3.84 2.59
C LEU A 354 16.30 4.23 2.37
N ILE A 355 16.58 5.16 1.45
CA ILE A 355 17.93 5.71 1.25
C ILE A 355 18.41 6.44 2.50
N ALA A 356 17.57 7.27 3.11
CA ALA A 356 17.91 7.99 4.34
C ALA A 356 18.26 7.04 5.50
N GLN A 357 17.70 5.84 5.50
CA GLN A 357 17.99 4.79 6.48
C GLN A 357 19.26 3.98 6.17
N GLY A 358 19.99 4.32 5.10
CA GLY A 358 21.26 3.69 4.73
C GLY A 358 21.17 2.62 3.64
N SER A 359 20.01 2.43 2.99
CA SER A 359 19.91 1.51 1.85
C SER A 359 20.65 2.07 0.63
N ASP A 360 21.34 1.19 -0.10
CA ASP A 360 21.85 1.49 -1.45
C ASP A 360 20.71 2.01 -2.36
N PRO A 361 20.93 3.05 -3.18
CA PRO A 361 19.88 3.65 -4.02
C PRO A 361 19.12 2.65 -4.91
N TYR A 362 19.78 1.62 -5.45
CA TYR A 362 19.10 0.61 -6.28
C TYR A 362 18.23 -0.30 -5.43
N ALA A 363 18.77 -0.83 -4.33
CA ALA A 363 18.00 -1.67 -3.40
C ALA A 363 16.83 -0.90 -2.78
N ALA A 364 17.01 0.38 -2.47
CA ALA A 364 15.95 1.26 -1.98
C ALA A 364 14.84 1.48 -3.02
N ALA A 365 15.20 1.65 -4.30
CA ALA A 365 14.22 1.75 -5.38
C ALA A 365 13.41 0.46 -5.54
N VAL A 366 14.08 -0.71 -5.56
CA VAL A 366 13.40 -2.02 -5.65
C VAL A 366 12.50 -2.27 -4.45
N SER A 367 13.01 -2.05 -3.24
CA SER A 367 12.26 -2.24 -2.00
C SER A 367 11.09 -1.27 -1.87
N GLY A 368 11.30 0.00 -2.26
CA GLY A 368 10.27 1.02 -2.21
C GLY A 368 9.11 0.73 -3.17
N VAL A 369 9.40 0.27 -4.39
CA VAL A 369 8.39 -0.21 -5.34
C VAL A 369 7.60 -1.36 -4.76
N TYR A 370 8.29 -2.37 -4.22
CA TYR A 370 7.65 -3.54 -3.65
C TYR A 370 6.75 -3.19 -2.46
N VAL A 371 7.25 -2.40 -1.49
CA VAL A 371 6.47 -1.97 -0.32
C VAL A 371 5.23 -1.18 -0.73
N HIS A 372 5.39 -0.24 -1.66
CA HIS A 372 4.30 0.57 -2.18
C HIS A 372 3.25 -0.30 -2.89
N ALA A 373 3.69 -1.23 -3.74
CA ALA A 373 2.79 -2.10 -4.48
C ALA A 373 2.05 -3.10 -3.59
N ALA A 374 2.74 -3.70 -2.61
CA ALA A 374 2.15 -4.58 -1.61
C ALA A 374 1.12 -3.84 -0.74
N ALA A 375 1.40 -2.58 -0.35
CA ALA A 375 0.43 -1.73 0.35
C ALA A 375 -0.82 -1.49 -0.50
N GLY A 376 -0.63 -1.15 -1.78
CA GLY A 376 -1.74 -1.02 -2.74
C GLY A 376 -2.56 -2.31 -2.88
N ARG A 377 -1.90 -3.47 -2.98
CA ARG A 377 -2.56 -4.78 -3.08
C ARG A 377 -3.41 -5.08 -1.85
N ARG A 378 -2.91 -4.82 -0.65
CA ARG A 378 -3.65 -5.01 0.61
C ARG A 378 -4.92 -4.16 0.65
N ILE A 379 -4.84 -2.91 0.16
CA ILE A 379 -6.00 -2.04 0.05
C ILE A 379 -6.97 -2.57 -1.02
N SER A 380 -6.48 -2.98 -2.19
CA SER A 380 -7.29 -3.54 -3.28
C SER A 380 -8.08 -4.78 -2.84
N GLN A 381 -7.48 -5.64 -2.02
CA GLN A 381 -8.17 -6.82 -1.45
C GLN A 381 -9.32 -6.47 -0.50
N ARG A 382 -9.33 -5.24 0.03
CA ARG A 382 -10.37 -4.72 0.93
C ARG A 382 -11.44 -3.91 0.19
N LEU A 383 -11.01 -3.03 -0.72
CA LEU A 383 -11.88 -2.04 -1.38
C LEU A 383 -12.24 -2.41 -2.83
N GLY A 384 -11.55 -3.39 -3.41
CA GLY A 384 -11.56 -3.67 -4.84
C GLY A 384 -10.58 -2.79 -5.61
N ASP A 385 -10.59 -2.92 -6.94
CA ASP A 385 -9.61 -2.30 -7.83
C ASP A 385 -9.88 -0.83 -8.17
N SER A 386 -10.94 -0.26 -7.60
CA SER A 386 -11.37 1.11 -7.85
C SER A 386 -11.75 1.80 -6.53
N GLY A 387 -11.28 3.04 -6.33
CA GLY A 387 -11.59 3.86 -5.16
C GLY A 387 -10.45 4.05 -4.16
N LEU A 388 -9.26 3.48 -4.41
CA LEU A 388 -8.07 3.75 -3.61
C LEU A 388 -7.64 5.21 -3.76
N LEU A 389 -7.49 5.90 -2.63
CA LEU A 389 -6.86 7.22 -2.56
C LEU A 389 -5.39 7.06 -2.19
N ALA A 390 -4.53 7.93 -2.71
CA ALA A 390 -3.10 7.87 -2.39
C ALA A 390 -2.82 7.99 -0.88
N SER A 391 -3.67 8.71 -0.14
CA SER A 391 -3.58 8.80 1.32
C SER A 391 -3.85 7.48 2.05
N ASP A 392 -4.57 6.54 1.43
CA ASP A 392 -4.86 5.23 2.02
C ASP A 392 -3.60 4.35 2.08
N LEU A 393 -2.61 4.63 1.23
CA LEU A 393 -1.31 3.95 1.25
C LEU A 393 -0.53 4.26 2.52
N LEU A 394 -0.58 5.52 2.97
CA LEU A 394 0.22 6.03 4.09
C LEU A 394 0.15 5.16 5.37
N PRO A 395 -1.03 4.74 5.87
CA PRO A 395 -1.12 3.85 7.03
C PRO A 395 -0.75 2.39 6.74
N GLU A 396 -0.80 1.93 5.48
CA GLU A 396 -0.47 0.54 5.12
C GLU A 396 1.03 0.31 4.93
N LEU A 397 1.79 1.34 4.54
CA LEU A 397 3.25 1.29 4.42
C LEU A 397 3.95 0.64 5.64
N PRO A 398 3.76 1.13 6.88
CA PRO A 398 4.43 0.55 8.04
C PRO A 398 4.00 -0.90 8.33
N LEU A 399 2.77 -1.29 7.96
CA LEU A 399 2.29 -2.67 8.15
C LEU A 399 3.00 -3.64 7.21
N VAL A 400 3.13 -3.27 5.93
CA VAL A 400 3.88 -4.07 4.94
C VAL A 400 5.34 -4.18 5.34
N MET A 401 5.97 -3.07 5.75
CA MET A 401 7.36 -3.07 6.19
C MET A 401 7.56 -3.90 7.46
N HIS A 402 6.58 -3.94 8.36
CA HIS A 402 6.63 -4.82 9.53
C HIS A 402 6.58 -6.29 9.12
N ALA A 403 5.63 -6.67 8.25
CA ALA A 403 5.49 -8.04 7.76
C ALA A 403 6.77 -8.54 7.06
N LEU A 404 7.40 -7.70 6.22
CA LEU A 404 8.68 -8.01 5.58
C LEU A 404 9.80 -8.29 6.59
N ARG A 405 9.89 -7.52 7.68
CA ARG A 405 10.91 -7.71 8.72
C ARG A 405 10.71 -8.98 9.55
N GLN A 406 9.49 -9.50 9.64
CA GLN A 406 9.20 -10.75 10.37
C GLN A 406 9.44 -12.01 9.52
N GLY A 407 10.05 -11.88 8.33
CA GLY A 407 10.26 -12.99 7.42
C GLY A 407 9.00 -13.39 6.66
N GLY A 408 8.08 -12.44 6.40
CA GLY A 408 6.91 -12.65 5.55
C GLY A 408 7.22 -12.81 4.06
N LEU A 409 8.33 -13.46 3.72
CA LEU A 409 8.79 -13.77 2.35
C LEU A 409 8.61 -15.25 2.03
#